data_AF-A0A4R3NJ60-F1
#
_entry.id   AF-A0A4R3NJ60-F1
#
_cell.length_a   1.000
_cell.length_b   1.000
_cell.length_c   1.000
_cell.angle_alpha   90.00
_cell.angle_beta   90.00
_cell.angle_gamma   90.00
#
_symmetry.space_group_name_H-M   'P 1'
#
loop_
_entity.id
_entity.type
_entity.pdbx_description
1 polymer ?
#
loop_
_entity_poly.entity_id
_entity_poly.type
_entity_poly.pdbx_seq_one_letter_code
_entity_poly.pdbx_strand_id
1 'polypeptide(L)'
;MTNTSQKIVSVEEKNYWLGKFAFAALVALKLAQWDGKAALNAQSENLFLLRWLQTALKQKRFHRCVVHDFEWLINLGQQRLMTSKLKSRLEYLWRSCCCDIASQSDLFRLTYATELLKDLGWDSVVLSEDRWHKFIATKPVVTAIPTFYVTQSALTEGFSDEGKQIASVNSWVLGKQEQFSEVMKQHHLIGQFDDSLPQYTLSGV
;
A
#
# COMPACT_ATOMS: atom_id res chain seq x y z
N MET A 1 -23.64 -26.03 27.89
CA MET A 1 -22.63 -26.11 26.81
C MET A 1 -22.89 -24.97 25.85
N THR A 2 -22.22 -23.83 26.05
CA THR A 2 -22.45 -22.62 25.26
C THR A 2 -21.71 -22.74 23.93
N ASN A 3 -22.48 -23.03 22.88
CA ASN A 3 -22.02 -23.04 21.50
C ASN A 3 -21.64 -21.60 21.11
N THR A 4 -20.35 -21.27 21.20
CA THR A 4 -19.83 -19.96 20.77
C THR A 4 -19.90 -19.92 19.26
N SER A 5 -21.05 -19.50 18.74
CA SER A 5 -21.24 -19.13 17.34
C SER A 5 -20.18 -18.09 17.00
N GLN A 6 -19.08 -18.50 16.37
CA GLN A 6 -18.08 -17.59 15.81
C GLN A 6 -18.81 -16.78 14.74
N LYS A 7 -19.30 -15.60 15.12
CA LYS A 7 -19.71 -14.58 14.14
C LYS A 7 -18.54 -14.41 13.18
N ILE A 8 -18.78 -14.71 11.92
CA ILE A 8 -17.87 -14.41 10.82
C ILE A 8 -17.73 -12.88 10.84
N VAL A 9 -16.52 -12.41 11.15
CA VAL A 9 -16.20 -10.98 11.15
C VAL A 9 -16.25 -10.52 9.69
N SER A 10 -17.04 -9.50 9.39
CA SER A 10 -17.11 -8.96 8.02
C SER A 10 -15.78 -8.28 7.65
N VAL A 11 -15.52 -8.13 6.36
CA VAL A 11 -14.32 -7.42 5.86
C VAL A 11 -14.29 -5.99 6.39
N GLU A 12 -15.44 -5.31 6.40
CA GLU A 12 -15.60 -3.96 6.95
C GLU A 12 -15.28 -3.89 8.44
N GLU A 13 -15.76 -4.87 9.23
CA GLU A 13 -15.49 -4.94 10.66
C GLU A 13 -14.01 -5.23 10.93
N LYS A 14 -13.37 -6.11 10.14
CA LYS A 14 -11.94 -6.35 10.22
C LYS A 14 -11.14 -5.07 9.91
N ASN A 15 -11.49 -4.37 8.83
CA ASN A 15 -10.83 -3.12 8.44
C ASN A 15 -10.98 -2.05 9.51
N TYR A 16 -12.16 -1.90 10.10
CA TYR A 16 -12.39 -0.99 11.23
C TYR A 16 -11.43 -1.24 12.39
N TRP A 17 -11.27 -2.50 12.81
CA TRP A 17 -10.35 -2.85 13.89
C TRP A 17 -8.88 -2.67 13.51
N LEU A 18 -8.53 -2.94 12.25
CA LEU A 18 -7.18 -2.79 11.72
C LEU A 18 -6.77 -1.32 11.66
N GLY A 19 -7.69 -0.44 11.27
CA GLY A 19 -7.49 1.01 11.28
C GLY A 19 -7.29 1.58 12.68
N LYS A 20 -8.12 1.17 13.66
CA LYS A 20 -7.92 1.54 15.08
C LYS A 20 -6.57 1.09 15.61
N PHE A 21 -6.18 -0.13 15.26
CA PHE A 21 -4.88 -0.70 15.61
C PHE A 21 -3.73 0.16 15.07
N ALA A 22 -3.76 0.44 13.77
CA ALA A 22 -2.71 1.21 13.12
C ALA A 22 -2.62 2.64 13.67
N PHE A 23 -3.76 3.31 13.88
CA PHE A 23 -3.83 4.63 14.50
C PHE A 23 -3.20 4.64 15.90
N ALA A 24 -3.57 3.69 16.75
CA ALA A 24 -3.08 3.62 18.12
C ALA A 24 -1.55 3.44 18.18
N ALA A 25 -0.97 2.65 17.27
CA ALA A 25 0.47 2.47 17.18
C ALA A 25 1.19 3.77 16.79
N LEU A 26 0.66 4.50 15.80
CA LEU A 26 1.21 5.77 15.31
C LEU A 26 1.13 6.87 16.38
N VAL A 27 -0.01 6.98 17.07
CA VAL A 27 -0.18 7.92 18.19
C VAL A 27 0.80 7.60 19.31
N ALA A 28 0.94 6.33 19.69
CA ALA A 28 1.90 5.92 20.72
C ALA A 28 3.35 6.28 20.34
N LEU A 29 3.72 6.13 19.06
CA LEU A 29 5.02 6.55 18.57
C LEU A 29 5.20 8.06 18.68
N LYS A 30 4.20 8.87 18.28
CA LYS A 30 4.27 10.33 18.39
C LYS A 30 4.37 10.81 19.84
N LEU A 31 3.62 10.20 20.76
CA LEU A 31 3.73 10.50 22.19
C LEU A 31 5.12 10.15 22.73
N ALA A 32 5.68 8.99 22.35
CA ALA A 32 7.02 8.61 22.77
C ALA A 32 8.11 9.54 22.20
N GLN A 33 7.91 10.09 21.00
CA GLN A 33 8.78 11.10 20.42
C GLN A 33 8.73 12.42 21.19
N TRP A 34 7.52 12.89 21.55
CA TRP A 34 7.35 14.08 22.37
C TRP A 34 7.94 13.92 23.79
N ASP A 35 7.85 12.73 24.37
CA ASP A 35 8.46 12.40 25.66
C ASP A 35 9.99 12.19 25.60
N GLY A 36 10.61 12.29 24.42
CA GLY A 36 12.04 11.99 24.23
C GLY A 36 12.42 10.52 24.39
N LYS A 37 11.45 9.60 24.45
CA LYS A 37 11.63 8.14 24.60
C LYS A 37 11.88 7.44 23.26
N ALA A 38 11.63 8.11 22.14
CA ALA A 38 11.96 7.64 20.80
C ALA A 38 12.53 8.79 19.97
N ALA A 39 13.67 8.58 19.32
CA ALA A 39 14.26 9.56 18.41
C ALA A 39 13.51 9.57 17.06
N LEU A 40 13.60 10.70 16.35
CA LEU A 40 13.04 10.90 15.00
C LEU A 40 13.92 10.23 13.92
N ASN A 41 14.34 8.98 14.12
CA ASN A 41 15.10 8.21 13.14
C ASN A 41 14.52 6.82 12.96
N ALA A 42 14.73 6.24 11.78
CA ALA A 42 14.08 4.98 11.37
C ALA A 42 14.35 3.81 12.33
N GLN A 43 15.55 3.75 12.91
CA GLN A 43 15.93 2.67 13.83
C GLN A 43 15.17 2.76 15.15
N SER A 44 15.11 3.97 15.74
CA SER A 44 14.41 4.21 17.00
C SER A 44 12.90 4.05 16.83
N GLU A 45 12.33 4.54 15.72
CA GLU A 45 10.93 4.36 15.38
C GLU A 45 10.57 2.87 15.25
N ASN A 46 11.34 2.08 14.49
CA ASN A 46 11.08 0.65 14.32
C ASN A 46 11.24 -0.13 15.64
N LEU A 47 12.26 0.16 16.44
CA LEU A 47 12.47 -0.52 17.72
C LEU A 47 11.33 -0.23 18.70
N PHE A 48 10.90 1.03 18.78
CA PHE A 48 9.75 1.43 19.60
C PHE A 48 8.49 0.69 19.15
N LEU A 49 8.17 0.74 17.86
CA LEU A 49 6.97 0.12 17.30
C LEU A 49 6.99 -1.40 17.51
N LEU A 50 8.12 -2.07 17.31
CA LEU A 50 8.22 -3.51 17.55
C LEU A 50 7.90 -3.86 19.01
N ARG A 51 8.48 -3.14 19.98
CA ARG A 51 8.20 -3.34 21.41
C ARG A 51 6.74 -3.04 21.76
N TRP A 52 6.19 -1.98 21.18
CA TRP A 52 4.80 -1.61 21.37
C TRP A 52 3.87 -2.70 20.86
N LEU A 53 4.12 -3.23 19.65
CA LEU A 53 3.33 -4.30 19.03
C LEU A 53 3.34 -5.57 19.89
N GLN A 54 4.53 -6.01 20.33
CA GLN A 54 4.67 -7.18 21.21
C GLN A 54 3.91 -6.98 22.53
N THR A 55 4.00 -5.79 23.11
CA THR A 55 3.33 -5.46 24.37
C THR A 55 1.81 -5.43 24.21
N ALA A 56 1.31 -4.78 23.15
CA ALA A 56 -0.12 -4.69 22.86
C ALA A 56 -0.74 -6.07 22.55
N LEU A 57 -0.01 -6.93 21.83
CA LEU A 57 -0.42 -8.31 21.57
C LEU A 57 -0.49 -9.13 22.87
N LYS A 58 0.55 -9.07 23.70
CA LYS A 58 0.59 -9.76 25.01
C LYS A 58 -0.55 -9.34 25.92
N GLN A 59 -0.93 -8.06 25.88
CA GLN A 59 -2.02 -7.50 26.67
C GLN A 59 -3.40 -7.69 26.05
N LYS A 60 -3.50 -8.30 24.85
CA LYS A 60 -4.77 -8.53 24.13
C LYS A 60 -5.62 -7.26 24.00
N ARG A 61 -4.98 -6.10 23.73
CA ARG A 61 -5.64 -4.79 23.70
C ARG A 61 -6.62 -4.59 22.53
N PHE A 62 -6.50 -5.41 21.49
CA PHE A 62 -7.28 -5.29 20.25
C PHE A 62 -8.17 -6.51 20.01
N HIS A 63 -9.17 -6.32 19.15
CA HIS A 63 -10.08 -7.38 18.78
C HIS A 63 -9.32 -8.56 18.14
N ARG A 64 -9.77 -9.79 18.41
CA ARG A 64 -9.08 -11.01 17.97
C ARG A 64 -8.92 -11.14 16.45
N CYS A 65 -9.71 -10.43 15.65
CA CYS A 65 -9.68 -10.50 14.19
C CYS A 65 -8.42 -9.87 13.57
N VAL A 66 -7.66 -9.06 14.32
CA VAL A 66 -6.41 -8.42 13.84
C VAL A 66 -5.16 -9.05 14.45
N VAL A 67 -5.29 -10.17 15.17
CA VAL A 67 -4.16 -10.85 15.83
C VAL A 67 -3.13 -11.32 14.81
N HIS A 68 -3.58 -11.81 13.65
CA HIS A 68 -2.67 -12.25 12.60
C HIS A 68 -1.87 -11.08 12.01
N ASP A 69 -2.51 -9.92 11.86
CA ASP A 69 -1.84 -8.70 11.37
C ASP A 69 -0.76 -8.21 12.36
N PHE A 70 -0.99 -8.37 13.67
CA PHE A 70 0.02 -8.16 14.71
C PHE A 70 1.22 -9.09 14.57
N GLU A 71 0.98 -10.39 14.46
CA GLU A 71 2.03 -11.41 14.35
C GLU A 71 2.87 -11.17 13.10
N TRP A 72 2.22 -10.86 11.97
CA TRP A 72 2.90 -10.53 10.72
C TRP A 72 3.80 -9.30 10.86
N LEU A 73 3.30 -8.19 11.45
CA LEU A 73 4.10 -6.97 11.67
C LEU A 73 5.26 -7.19 12.64
N ILE A 74 5.08 -8.00 13.70
CA ILE A 74 6.13 -8.34 14.66
C ILE A 74 7.22 -9.15 13.98
N ASN A 75 6.85 -10.20 13.23
CA ASN A 75 7.80 -11.03 12.49
C ASN A 75 8.60 -10.19 11.49
N LEU A 76 7.92 -9.29 10.77
CA LEU A 76 8.56 -8.39 9.82
C LEU A 76 9.55 -7.42 10.51
N GLY A 77 9.16 -6.86 11.65
CA GLY A 77 10.01 -5.99 12.46
C GLY A 77 11.24 -6.73 13.01
N GLN A 78 11.09 -7.97 13.45
CA GLN A 78 12.19 -8.80 13.97
C GLN A 78 13.19 -9.19 12.89
N GLN A 79 12.73 -9.57 11.71
CA GLN A 79 13.60 -9.95 10.61
C GLN A 79 14.39 -8.76 10.04
N ARG A 80 13.84 -7.55 10.15
CA ARG A 80 14.38 -6.35 9.48
C ARG A 80 14.30 -5.11 10.38
N LEU A 81 14.90 -5.14 11.57
CA LEU A 81 14.83 -4.03 12.54
C LEU A 81 15.16 -2.66 11.93
N MET A 82 16.18 -2.57 11.07
CA MET A 82 16.60 -1.30 10.46
C MET A 82 15.82 -0.92 9.19
N THR A 83 15.21 -1.88 8.48
CA THR A 83 14.65 -1.68 7.13
C THR A 83 13.17 -2.07 7.00
N SER A 84 12.52 -2.50 8.08
CA SER A 84 11.12 -2.97 8.10
C SER A 84 10.11 -1.88 7.75
N LYS A 85 10.49 -0.60 7.92
CA LYS A 85 9.64 0.58 7.67
C LYS A 85 8.27 0.45 8.34
N LEU A 86 8.26 -0.01 9.60
CA LEU A 86 7.02 -0.33 10.33
C LEU A 86 6.08 0.87 10.41
N LYS A 87 6.63 2.06 10.62
CA LYS A 87 5.86 3.31 10.62
C LYS A 87 5.12 3.52 9.30
N SER A 88 5.81 3.47 8.16
CA SER A 88 5.18 3.65 6.84
C SER A 88 4.11 2.60 6.55
N ARG A 89 4.31 1.36 7.01
CA ARG A 89 3.31 0.29 6.88
C ARG A 89 2.09 0.52 7.77
N LEU A 90 2.28 1.00 9.00
CA LEU A 90 1.18 1.38 9.88
C LEU A 90 0.44 2.61 9.37
N GLU A 91 1.15 3.61 8.82
CA GLU A 91 0.55 4.77 8.14
C GLU A 91 -0.31 4.32 6.95
N TYR A 92 0.19 3.38 6.15
CA TYR A 92 -0.55 2.76 5.07
C TYR A 92 -1.81 2.04 5.57
N LEU A 93 -1.68 1.15 6.56
CA LEU A 93 -2.82 0.42 7.15
C LEU A 93 -3.87 1.34 7.75
N TRP A 94 -3.45 2.43 8.40
CA TRP A 94 -4.38 3.38 8.98
C TRP A 94 -5.17 4.12 7.91
N ARG A 95 -4.48 4.62 6.88
CA ARG A 95 -5.11 5.33 5.75
C ARG A 95 -6.07 4.44 4.97
N SER A 96 -5.71 3.17 4.74
CA SER A 96 -6.57 2.22 4.02
C SER A 96 -7.85 1.83 4.77
N CYS A 97 -7.84 1.93 6.10
CA CYS A 97 -8.93 1.46 6.95
C CYS A 97 -9.80 2.60 7.52
N CYS A 98 -9.30 3.84 7.55
CA CYS A 98 -9.96 4.95 8.25
C CYS A 98 -10.07 6.24 7.45
N CYS A 99 -9.35 6.39 6.33
CA CYS A 99 -9.54 7.55 5.46
C CYS A 99 -10.44 7.14 4.29
N ASP A 100 -11.33 8.04 3.89
CA ASP A 100 -11.93 7.95 2.57
C ASP A 100 -10.78 7.90 1.56
N ILE A 101 -10.66 6.80 0.81
CA ILE A 101 -9.59 6.65 -0.18
C ILE A 101 -9.62 7.83 -1.17
N ALA A 102 -10.79 8.43 -1.42
CA ALA A 102 -10.95 9.65 -2.23
C ALA A 102 -10.25 10.89 -1.64
N SER A 103 -10.05 10.94 -0.32
CA SER A 103 -9.40 12.06 0.40
C SER A 103 -7.87 11.99 0.44
N GLN A 104 -7.28 10.88 -0.01
CA GLN A 104 -5.83 10.68 0.00
C GLN A 104 -5.17 11.19 -1.29
N SER A 105 -3.86 11.45 -1.26
CA SER A 105 -3.12 11.93 -2.42
C SER A 105 -3.10 10.91 -3.56
N ASP A 106 -2.99 11.38 -4.79
CA ASP A 106 -3.03 10.54 -6.00
C ASP A 106 -1.98 9.44 -5.98
N LEU A 107 -0.75 9.76 -5.55
CA LEU A 107 0.33 8.79 -5.42
C LEU A 107 0.03 7.74 -4.35
N PHE A 108 -0.63 8.12 -3.25
CA PHE A 108 -1.06 7.16 -2.24
C PHE A 108 -2.11 6.20 -2.82
N ARG A 109 -3.11 6.74 -3.52
CA ARG A 109 -4.16 5.94 -4.17
C ARG A 109 -3.57 4.99 -5.21
N LEU A 110 -2.60 5.45 -6.02
CA LEU A 110 -1.87 4.62 -6.99
C LEU A 110 -1.06 3.52 -6.32
N THR A 111 -0.34 3.84 -5.24
CA THR A 111 0.41 2.84 -4.46
C THR A 111 -0.54 1.78 -3.91
N TYR A 112 -1.70 2.19 -3.41
CA TYR A 112 -2.70 1.27 -2.86
C TYR A 112 -3.34 0.38 -3.93
N ALA A 113 -3.73 0.95 -5.07
CA ALA A 113 -4.20 0.20 -6.24
C ALA A 113 -3.16 -0.84 -6.70
N THR A 114 -1.87 -0.47 -6.67
CA THR A 114 -0.76 -1.36 -7.03
C THR A 114 -0.63 -2.56 -6.09
N GLU A 115 -0.73 -2.34 -4.78
CA GLU A 115 -0.68 -3.45 -3.81
C GLU A 115 -1.90 -4.37 -3.93
N LEU A 116 -3.10 -3.82 -4.16
CA LEU A 116 -4.28 -4.65 -4.44
C LEU A 116 -4.10 -5.50 -5.71
N LEU A 117 -3.54 -4.92 -6.78
CA LEU A 117 -3.23 -5.67 -7.99
C LEU A 117 -2.27 -6.84 -7.69
N LYS A 118 -1.25 -6.62 -6.85
CA LYS A 118 -0.32 -7.69 -6.43
C LYS A 118 -1.02 -8.81 -5.67
N ASP A 119 -1.94 -8.48 -4.76
CA ASP A 119 -2.75 -9.48 -4.06
C ASP A 119 -3.67 -10.27 -5.01
N LEU A 120 -4.07 -9.65 -6.13
CA LEU A 120 -4.81 -10.29 -7.23
C LEU A 120 -3.91 -11.07 -8.21
N GLY A 121 -2.62 -11.21 -7.90
CA GLY A 121 -1.66 -11.99 -8.69
C GLY A 121 -0.97 -11.20 -9.81
N TRP A 122 -1.03 -9.87 -9.78
CA TRP A 122 -0.28 -9.02 -10.71
C TRP A 122 1.13 -8.75 -10.21
N ASP A 123 2.01 -8.33 -11.13
CA ASP A 123 3.29 -7.72 -10.80
C ASP A 123 3.35 -6.25 -11.28
N SER A 124 4.26 -5.48 -10.68
CA SER A 124 4.48 -4.06 -10.96
C SER A 124 5.97 -3.81 -11.12
N VAL A 125 6.39 -3.41 -12.31
CA VAL A 125 7.81 -3.23 -12.62
C VAL A 125 8.10 -1.77 -12.97
N VAL A 126 9.02 -1.16 -12.23
CA VAL A 126 9.54 0.18 -12.54
C VAL A 126 10.80 0.02 -13.40
N LEU A 127 10.79 0.60 -14.59
CA LEU A 127 11.90 0.54 -15.55
C LEU A 127 12.65 1.88 -15.63
N SER A 128 13.93 1.80 -16.00
CA SER A 128 14.68 2.96 -16.49
C SER A 128 14.30 3.27 -17.94
N GLU A 129 14.53 4.51 -18.38
CA GLU A 129 14.22 4.96 -19.74
C GLU A 129 14.84 4.07 -20.83
N ASP A 130 16.12 3.69 -20.68
CA ASP A 130 16.80 2.83 -21.66
C ASP A 130 16.14 1.44 -21.78
N ARG A 131 15.67 0.90 -20.66
CA ARG A 131 14.98 -0.40 -20.64
C ARG A 131 13.57 -0.26 -21.19
N TRP A 132 12.91 0.84 -20.90
CA TRP A 132 11.58 1.16 -21.43
C TRP A 132 11.58 1.22 -22.95
N HIS A 133 12.49 1.97 -23.57
CA HIS A 133 12.59 2.07 -25.03
C HIS A 133 12.81 0.71 -25.70
N LYS A 134 13.69 -0.11 -25.14
CA LYS A 134 13.94 -1.48 -25.62
C LYS A 134 12.72 -2.38 -25.44
N PHE A 135 12.00 -2.23 -24.34
CA PHE A 135 10.80 -3.00 -24.02
C PHE A 135 9.63 -2.65 -24.93
N ILE A 136 9.32 -1.36 -25.12
CA ILE A 136 8.20 -0.96 -25.99
C ILE A 136 8.48 -1.23 -27.47
N ALA A 137 9.76 -1.20 -27.89
CA ALA A 137 10.15 -1.52 -29.26
C ALA A 137 9.79 -2.95 -29.68
N THR A 138 9.73 -3.89 -28.74
CA THR A 138 9.31 -5.28 -29.00
C THR A 138 7.79 -5.46 -28.98
N LYS A 139 7.02 -4.41 -28.64
CA LYS A 139 5.55 -4.40 -28.53
C LYS A 139 5.00 -5.67 -27.87
N PRO A 140 5.40 -5.97 -26.62
CA PRO A 140 4.96 -7.17 -25.95
C PRO A 140 3.45 -7.12 -25.72
N VAL A 141 2.77 -8.25 -25.94
CA VAL A 141 1.30 -8.37 -25.86
C VAL A 141 0.86 -9.33 -24.76
N VAL A 142 1.71 -10.27 -24.35
CA VAL A 142 1.38 -11.29 -23.35
C VAL A 142 2.56 -11.51 -22.40
N THR A 143 2.25 -11.82 -21.16
CA THR A 143 3.18 -12.21 -20.10
C THR A 143 2.60 -13.39 -19.32
N ALA A 144 3.45 -14.20 -18.69
CA ALA A 144 3.02 -15.34 -17.88
C ALA A 144 2.27 -14.90 -16.61
N ILE A 145 2.65 -13.75 -16.04
CA ILE A 145 2.04 -13.14 -14.86
C ILE A 145 1.54 -11.75 -15.27
N PRO A 146 0.26 -11.39 -15.07
CA PRO A 146 -0.24 -10.06 -15.38
C PRO A 146 0.67 -9.00 -14.80
N THR A 147 1.24 -8.13 -15.62
CA THR A 147 2.27 -7.18 -15.18
C THR A 147 2.02 -5.82 -15.80
N PHE A 148 2.12 -4.77 -15.00
CA PHE A 148 2.23 -3.42 -15.54
C PHE A 148 3.61 -2.83 -15.31
N TYR A 149 4.05 -2.06 -16.30
CA TYR A 149 5.37 -1.45 -16.36
C TYR A 149 5.19 0.06 -16.39
N VAL A 150 6.01 0.78 -15.63
CA VAL A 150 6.04 2.25 -15.60
C VAL A 150 7.48 2.72 -15.53
N THR A 151 7.80 3.90 -16.04
CA THR A 151 9.15 4.47 -15.89
C THR A 151 9.30 5.18 -14.55
N GLN A 152 10.51 5.16 -14.00
CA GLN A 152 10.82 5.94 -12.78
C GLN A 152 10.62 7.44 -13.01
N SER A 153 11.04 7.95 -14.17
CA SER A 153 10.84 9.33 -14.62
C SER A 153 9.37 9.73 -14.63
N ALA A 154 8.48 8.91 -15.20
CA ALA A 154 7.05 9.19 -15.23
C ALA A 154 6.45 9.28 -13.82
N LEU A 155 6.93 8.48 -12.86
CA LEU A 155 6.50 8.59 -11.46
C LEU A 155 7.07 9.84 -10.77
N THR A 156 8.32 10.21 -11.04
CA THR A 156 8.94 11.40 -10.41
C THR A 156 8.46 12.72 -10.99
N GLU A 157 8.17 12.76 -12.29
CA GLU A 157 7.65 13.95 -12.97
C GLU A 157 6.12 14.03 -12.91
N GLY A 158 5.46 12.87 -12.78
CA GLY A 158 4.01 12.74 -12.71
C GLY A 158 3.40 13.19 -11.40
N PHE A 159 4.17 13.21 -10.31
CA PHE A 159 3.66 13.49 -8.97
C PHE A 159 4.49 14.57 -8.25
N SER A 160 3.83 15.44 -7.50
CA SER A 160 4.48 16.41 -6.62
C SER A 160 5.06 15.76 -5.37
N ASP A 161 5.84 16.51 -4.59
CA ASP A 161 6.38 16.07 -3.30
C ASP A 161 5.27 15.71 -2.28
N GLU A 162 4.10 16.34 -2.40
CA GLU A 162 2.90 16.03 -1.61
C GLU A 162 2.11 14.81 -2.15
N GLY A 163 2.55 14.25 -3.28
CA GLY A 163 1.94 13.09 -3.93
C GLY A 163 0.69 13.42 -4.75
N LYS A 164 0.46 14.69 -5.10
CA LYS A 164 -0.60 15.07 -6.05
C LYS A 164 -0.11 14.79 -7.47
N GLN A 165 -0.96 14.26 -8.33
CA GLN A 165 -0.64 14.06 -9.73
C GLN A 165 -0.60 15.41 -10.43
N ILE A 166 0.52 15.72 -11.07
CA ILE A 166 0.79 16.98 -11.78
C ILE A 166 1.02 16.78 -13.28
N ALA A 167 1.32 15.55 -13.72
CA ALA A 167 1.43 15.20 -15.13
C ALA A 167 0.87 13.80 -15.40
N SER A 168 0.62 13.50 -16.67
CA SER A 168 0.12 12.18 -17.09
C SER A 168 1.19 11.12 -16.91
N VAL A 169 0.80 9.94 -16.40
CA VAL A 169 1.72 8.82 -16.16
C VAL A 169 1.35 7.67 -17.09
N ASN A 170 2.25 7.39 -18.03
CA ASN A 170 2.08 6.32 -19.00
C ASN A 170 2.61 4.99 -18.45
N SER A 171 1.81 3.94 -18.59
CA SER A 171 2.13 2.58 -18.16
C SER A 171 1.84 1.59 -19.27
N TRP A 172 2.63 0.52 -19.37
CA TRP A 172 2.39 -0.59 -20.28
C TRP A 172 1.81 -1.74 -19.49
N VAL A 173 0.60 -2.19 -19.82
CA VAL A 173 -0.19 -3.10 -18.99
C VAL A 173 -0.45 -4.39 -19.74
N LEU A 174 0.22 -5.46 -19.35
CA LEU A 174 0.06 -6.78 -19.92
C LEU A 174 -0.80 -7.65 -19.00
N GLY A 175 -2.08 -7.79 -19.32
CA GLY A 175 -3.03 -8.54 -18.50
C GLY A 175 -4.47 -8.23 -18.88
N LYS A 176 -5.41 -8.59 -18.01
CA LYS A 176 -6.82 -8.28 -18.20
C LYS A 176 -7.05 -6.78 -17.95
N GLN A 177 -7.21 -6.01 -19.02
CA GLN A 177 -7.41 -4.56 -18.97
C GLN A 177 -8.62 -4.17 -18.10
N GLU A 178 -9.73 -4.92 -18.19
CA GLU A 178 -10.93 -4.69 -17.38
C GLU A 178 -10.64 -4.75 -15.88
N GLN A 179 -9.88 -5.76 -15.42
CA GLN A 179 -9.52 -5.91 -14.01
C GLN A 179 -8.63 -4.75 -13.54
N PHE A 180 -7.67 -4.35 -14.37
CA PHE A 180 -6.78 -3.23 -14.07
C PHE A 180 -7.55 -1.91 -13.97
N SER A 181 -8.39 -1.60 -14.97
CA SER A 181 -9.23 -0.39 -14.97
C SER A 181 -10.19 -0.35 -13.81
N GLU A 182 -10.79 -1.49 -13.44
CA GLU A 182 -11.71 -1.56 -12.31
C GLU A 182 -11.00 -1.24 -11.01
N VAL A 183 -9.80 -1.80 -10.78
CA VAL A 183 -8.99 -1.46 -9.62
C VAL A 183 -8.62 0.02 -9.64
N MET A 184 -8.18 0.59 -10.76
CA MET A 184 -7.86 2.02 -10.82
C MET A 184 -9.07 2.91 -10.49
N LYS A 185 -10.25 2.60 -11.05
CA LYS A 185 -11.50 3.32 -10.79
C LYS A 185 -11.92 3.25 -9.32
N GLN A 186 -11.82 2.08 -8.69
CA GLN A 186 -12.14 1.89 -7.26
C GLN A 186 -11.27 2.76 -6.34
N HIS A 187 -10.07 3.14 -6.81
CA HIS A 187 -9.15 4.01 -6.09
C HIS A 187 -9.22 5.47 -6.56
N HIS A 188 -10.26 5.84 -7.31
CA HIS A 188 -10.48 7.17 -7.86
C HIS A 188 -9.31 7.68 -8.72
N LEU A 189 -8.61 6.77 -9.38
CA LEU A 189 -7.58 7.06 -10.36
C LEU A 189 -8.21 7.07 -11.74
N ILE A 190 -8.05 8.19 -12.45
CA ILE A 190 -8.65 8.38 -13.77
C ILE A 190 -7.59 8.07 -14.81
N GLY A 191 -7.95 7.25 -15.78
CA GLY A 191 -7.10 6.96 -16.91
C GLY A 191 -7.82 6.14 -17.96
N GLN A 192 -7.14 5.97 -19.09
CA GLN A 192 -7.70 5.30 -20.26
C GLN A 192 -6.64 4.46 -20.95
N PHE A 193 -7.11 3.36 -21.54
CA PHE A 193 -6.29 2.55 -22.43
C PHE A 193 -6.24 3.18 -23.83
N ASP A 194 -5.11 3.02 -24.51
CA ASP A 194 -5.00 3.26 -25.94
C ASP A 194 -5.80 2.19 -26.71
N ASP A 195 -6.50 2.59 -27.77
CA ASP A 195 -7.30 1.69 -28.62
C ASP A 195 -6.43 0.65 -29.35
N SER A 196 -5.15 0.94 -29.55
CA SER A 196 -4.25 0.18 -30.42
C SER A 196 -3.12 -0.55 -29.69
N LEU A 197 -2.79 -0.13 -28.47
CA LEU A 197 -1.67 -0.63 -27.70
C LEU A 197 -2.11 -0.95 -26.26
N PRO A 198 -1.44 -1.90 -25.57
CA PRO A 198 -1.67 -2.18 -24.16
C PRO A 198 -1.05 -1.09 -23.27
N GLN A 199 -1.23 0.18 -23.65
CA GLN A 199 -0.77 1.35 -22.94
C GLN A 199 -1.94 1.94 -22.16
N TYR A 200 -1.71 2.21 -20.88
CA TYR A 200 -2.65 2.90 -20.00
C TYR A 200 -2.05 4.25 -19.62
N THR A 201 -2.82 5.32 -19.85
CA THR A 201 -2.43 6.67 -19.43
C THR A 201 -3.26 7.05 -18.22
N LEU A 202 -2.60 7.21 -17.07
CA LEU A 202 -3.18 7.81 -15.89
C LEU A 202 -3.19 9.34 -16.10
N SER A 203 -4.38 9.93 -16.13
CA SER A 203 -4.59 11.36 -16.35
C SER A 203 -4.90 12.08 -15.03
N GLY A 204 -4.20 13.18 -14.77
CA GLY A 204 -4.49 14.04 -13.61
C GLY A 204 -5.77 14.85 -13.81
N VAL A 205 -6.44 15.18 -12.71
CA VAL A 205 -7.56 16.14 -12.65
C VAL A 205 -7.04 17.55 -12.42
#